data_AF-A0A811Q0W0-F1
#
_entry.id   AF-A0A811Q0W0-F1
#
_cell.length_a   1.000
_cell.length_b   1.000
_cell.length_c   1.000
_cell.angle_alpha   90.00
_cell.angle_beta   90.00
_cell.angle_gamma   90.00
#
_symmetry.space_group_name_H-M   'P 1'
#
loop_
_entity.id
_entity.type
_entity.pdbx_description
1 polymer ?
#
loop_
_entity_poly.entity_id
_entity_poly.type
_entity_poly.pdbx_seq_one_letter_code
_entity_poly.pdbx_strand_id
1 'polypeptide(L)'
;MKKIFEFAPDAIEYLEEHHSRIWYRCAFSELSKCDYLTNNVLESFNAQIKKLKGLHLHELCDRLREFIMEKRYIRKKIARQWEDGILPSVLKDLNAISKNLKVVKVATCDDGIAEVTILDDWNN
;
A
#
# COMPACT_ATOMS: atom_id res chain seq x y z
N MET A 1 10.02 14.26 20.82
CA MET A 1 9.92 13.84 22.24
C MET A 1 9.34 14.90 23.16
N LYS A 2 9.78 16.18 23.14
CA LYS A 2 9.23 17.23 24.05
C LYS A 2 7.70 17.31 24.14
N LYS A 3 6.99 17.35 23.00
CA LYS A 3 5.51 17.36 22.96
C LYS A 3 4.85 16.10 23.53
N ILE A 4 5.52 14.95 23.47
CA ILE A 4 5.01 13.67 24.02
C ILE A 4 5.23 13.64 25.53
N PHE A 5 6.38 14.13 25.99
CA PHE A 5 6.70 14.26 27.41
C PHE A 5 5.70 15.16 28.16
N GLU A 6 5.28 16.26 27.56
CA GLU A 6 4.27 17.16 28.14
C GLU A 6 2.88 16.51 28.27
N PHE A 7 2.53 15.59 27.36
CA PHE A 7 1.21 14.96 27.31
C PHE A 7 1.14 13.63 28.09
N ALA A 8 2.22 12.85 28.08
CA ALA A 8 2.30 11.52 28.69
C ALA A 8 3.75 11.23 29.15
N PRO A 9 4.17 11.76 30.31
CA PRO A 9 5.52 11.58 30.83
C PRO A 9 5.85 10.09 31.10
N ASP A 10 4.87 9.33 31.59
CA ASP A 10 5.00 7.89 31.87
C ASP A 10 5.34 7.07 30.60
N ALA A 11 4.89 7.54 29.42
CA ALA A 11 5.24 6.89 28.16
C ALA A 11 6.71 7.09 27.81
N ILE A 12 7.32 8.22 28.20
CA ILE A 12 8.76 8.46 28.01
C ILE A 12 9.56 7.59 28.98
N GLU A 13 9.14 7.50 30.25
CA GLU A 13 9.80 6.64 31.24
C GLU A 13 9.75 5.16 30.79
N TYR A 14 8.59 4.66 30.35
CA TYR A 14 8.47 3.32 29.79
C TYR A 14 9.38 3.11 28.57
N LEU A 15 9.43 4.10 27.66
CA LEU A 15 10.27 4.02 26.46
C LEU A 15 11.75 4.05 26.78
N GLU A 16 12.19 4.76 27.82
CA GLU A 16 13.59 4.82 28.27
C GLU A 16 13.99 3.53 29.01
N GLU A 17 13.12 3.00 29.87
CA GLU A 17 13.35 1.76 30.61
C GLU A 17 13.39 0.53 29.69
N HIS A 18 12.47 0.47 28.71
CA HIS A 18 12.34 -0.65 27.76
C HIS A 18 13.04 -0.38 26.41
N HIS A 19 13.81 0.71 26.31
CA HIS A 19 14.45 1.22 25.08
C HIS A 19 15.43 0.23 24.42
N SER A 20 15.89 -0.80 25.14
CA SER A 20 16.79 -1.82 24.62
C SER A 20 16.16 -2.70 23.52
N ARG A 21 14.85 -2.60 23.28
CA ARG A 21 14.10 -3.48 22.38
C ARG A 21 13.53 -2.79 21.13
N ILE A 22 14.02 -1.60 20.75
CA ILE A 22 13.38 -0.84 19.66
C ILE A 22 13.82 -1.32 18.27
N TRP A 23 12.81 -1.56 17.44
CA TRP A 23 12.87 -1.62 15.99
C TRP A 23 13.54 -0.34 15.44
N TYR A 24 14.78 -0.50 14.99
CA TYR A 24 15.72 0.56 14.61
C TYR A 24 15.34 1.27 13.30
N ARG A 25 14.14 1.87 13.24
CA ARG A 25 13.58 2.55 12.07
C ARG A 25 14.48 3.65 11.51
N CYS A 26 15.25 4.32 12.37
CA CYS A 26 16.19 5.37 12.00
C CYS A 26 17.41 4.87 11.20
N ALA A 27 17.71 3.56 11.20
CA ALA A 27 18.77 3.02 10.35
C ALA A 27 18.30 2.10 9.24
N PHE A 28 16.98 1.97 9.05
CA PHE A 28 16.52 1.53 7.74
C PHE A 28 16.78 2.66 6.75
N SER A 29 17.23 2.28 5.56
CA SER A 29 17.42 3.20 4.43
C SER A 29 16.18 4.05 4.23
N GLU A 30 16.36 5.32 3.88
CA GLU A 30 15.25 6.22 3.60
C GLU A 30 14.38 5.73 2.45
N LEU A 31 14.98 5.01 1.51
CA LEU A 31 14.28 4.34 0.41
C LEU A 31 13.37 3.20 0.88
N SER A 32 13.68 2.60 2.04
CA SER A 32 12.90 1.52 2.66
C SER A 32 11.86 2.06 3.66
N LYS A 33 11.86 3.36 3.93
CA LYS A 33 10.84 4.01 4.76
C LYS A 33 9.56 4.12 3.93
N CYS A 34 8.76 3.07 3.95
CA CYS A 34 7.40 3.15 3.45
C CYS A 34 6.56 3.97 4.46
N ASP A 35 6.01 5.11 4.02
CA ASP A 35 5.07 5.91 4.82
C ASP A 35 3.82 5.12 5.22
N TYR A 36 3.54 4.01 4.51
CA TYR A 36 2.41 3.12 4.72
C TYR A 36 2.63 2.03 5.78
N LEU A 37 3.51 2.26 6.74
CA LEU A 37 3.62 1.40 7.93
C LEU A 37 2.59 1.84 8.98
N THR A 38 1.32 1.76 8.59
CA THR A 38 0.17 2.00 9.47
C THR A 38 -0.11 0.73 10.28
N ASN A 39 -0.63 0.90 11.50
CA ASN A 39 -0.95 -0.22 12.38
C ASN A 39 -1.90 -1.22 11.69
N ASN A 40 -2.74 -0.74 10.77
CA ASN A 40 -3.70 -1.54 10.01
C ASN A 40 -3.09 -2.77 9.32
N VAL A 41 -1.88 -2.67 8.76
CA VAL A 41 -1.23 -3.81 8.09
C VAL A 41 -0.85 -4.88 9.12
N LEU A 42 -0.25 -4.45 10.23
CA LEU A 42 0.16 -5.34 11.32
C LEU A 42 -1.07 -5.94 12.03
N GLU A 43 -2.09 -5.13 12.31
CA GLU A 43 -3.36 -5.56 12.90
C GLU A 43 -4.07 -6.57 12.01
N SER A 44 -4.20 -6.30 10.71
CA SER A 44 -4.84 -7.20 9.76
C SER A 44 -4.08 -8.52 9.62
N PHE A 45 -2.75 -8.47 9.61
CA PHE A 45 -1.92 -9.67 9.60
C PHE A 45 -2.10 -10.46 10.91
N ASN A 46 -1.97 -9.80 12.07
CA ASN A 46 -2.13 -10.40 13.39
C ASN A 46 -3.51 -11.03 13.59
N ALA A 47 -4.57 -10.40 13.07
CA ALA A 47 -5.91 -10.95 13.10
C ALA A 47 -6.01 -12.25 12.30
N GLN A 48 -5.38 -12.31 11.12
CA GLN A 48 -5.39 -13.50 10.25
C GLN A 48 -4.59 -14.66 10.84
N ILE A 49 -3.47 -14.38 11.51
CA ILE A 49 -2.61 -15.41 12.11
C ILE A 49 -2.92 -15.70 13.59
N LYS A 50 -3.93 -15.04 14.18
CA LYS A 50 -4.28 -15.17 15.60
C LYS A 50 -4.50 -16.63 16.01
N LYS A 51 -5.15 -17.40 15.14
CA LYS A 51 -5.45 -18.83 15.34
C LYS A 51 -4.22 -19.76 15.21
N LEU A 52 -3.11 -19.25 14.70
CA LEU A 52 -1.86 -19.99 14.53
C LEU A 52 -0.95 -19.88 15.75
N LYS A 53 -1.32 -19.05 16.74
CA LYS A 53 -0.55 -18.89 17.98
C LYS A 53 -0.60 -20.19 18.80
N GLY A 54 0.55 -20.58 19.35
CA GLY A 54 0.69 -21.78 20.17
C GLY A 54 1.09 -23.04 19.38
N LEU A 55 1.16 -22.96 18.06
CA LEU A 55 1.72 -24.03 17.23
C LEU A 55 3.24 -24.16 17.44
N HIS A 56 3.77 -25.36 17.22
CA HIS A 56 5.22 -25.53 17.14
C HIS A 56 5.80 -24.76 15.96
N LEU A 57 7.09 -24.43 16.02
CA LEU A 57 7.72 -23.56 15.02
C LEU A 57 7.55 -24.09 13.57
N HIS A 58 7.73 -25.40 13.36
CA HIS A 58 7.58 -26.00 12.04
C HIS A 58 6.14 -25.94 11.52
N GLU A 59 5.16 -26.20 12.38
CA GLU A 59 3.73 -26.09 12.06
C GLU A 59 3.34 -24.64 11.75
N LEU A 60 3.84 -23.68 12.53
CA LEU A 60 3.61 -22.26 12.30
C LEU A 60 4.14 -21.84 10.93
N CYS A 61 5.38 -22.23 10.59
CA CYS A 61 5.98 -21.94 9.29
C CYS A 61 5.16 -22.56 8.14
N ASP A 62 4.72 -23.80 8.29
CA ASP A 62 3.94 -24.48 7.25
C ASP A 62 2.56 -23.84 7.04
N ARG A 63 1.87 -23.48 8.14
CA ARG A 63 0.59 -22.75 8.07
C ARG A 63 0.73 -21.36 7.44
N LEU A 64 1.81 -20.64 7.73
CA LEU A 64 2.08 -19.34 7.11
C LEU A 64 2.34 -19.49 5.61
N ARG A 65 3.08 -20.54 5.20
CA ARG A 65 3.30 -20.87 3.79
C ARG A 65 1.97 -21.14 3.07
N GLU A 66 1.11 -21.99 3.63
CA GLU A 66 -0.23 -22.26 3.09
C GLU A 66 -1.06 -20.98 2.94
N PHE A 67 -1.11 -20.16 3.99
CA PHE A 67 -1.83 -18.89 3.99
C PHE A 67 -1.35 -17.94 2.88
N ILE A 68 -0.03 -17.76 2.73
CA ILE A 68 0.54 -16.91 1.67
C ILE A 68 0.20 -17.48 0.29
N MET A 69 0.28 -18.80 0.11
CA MET A 69 -0.04 -19.46 -1.15
C MET A 69 -1.50 -19.26 -1.57
N GLU A 70 -2.45 -19.45 -0.65
CA GLU A 70 -3.88 -19.22 -0.91
C GLU A 70 -4.16 -17.77 -1.30
N LYS A 71 -3.60 -16.81 -0.54
CA LYS A 71 -3.75 -15.37 -0.84
C LYS A 71 -3.17 -15.02 -2.21
N ARG A 72 -1.99 -15.57 -2.55
CA ARG A 72 -1.36 -15.38 -3.85
C ARG A 72 -2.21 -15.97 -4.97
N TYR A 73 -2.76 -17.17 -4.78
CA TYR A 73 -3.64 -17.80 -5.75
C TYR A 73 -4.89 -16.96 -6.03
N ILE A 74 -5.59 -16.51 -4.98
CA ILE A 74 -6.78 -15.66 -5.11
C ILE A 74 -6.47 -14.38 -5.87
N ARG A 75 -5.39 -13.67 -5.48
CA ARG A 75 -4.96 -12.43 -6.16
C ARG A 75 -4.62 -12.68 -7.62
N LYS A 76 -3.92 -13.78 -7.93
CA LYS A 76 -3.57 -14.15 -9.32
C LYS A 76 -4.81 -14.52 -10.13
N LYS A 77 -5.79 -15.20 -9.53
CA LYS A 77 -7.06 -15.55 -10.19
C LYS A 77 -7.84 -14.29 -10.56
N ILE A 78 -7.94 -13.32 -9.65
CA ILE A 78 -8.58 -12.03 -9.90
C ILE A 78 -7.82 -11.24 -10.98
N ALA A 79 -6.50 -11.14 -10.87
CA ALA A 79 -5.67 -10.40 -11.84
C ALA A 79 -5.77 -10.98 -13.26
N ARG A 80 -5.96 -12.31 -13.41
CA ARG A 80 -6.17 -12.94 -14.72
C ARG A 80 -7.50 -12.58 -15.39
N GLN A 81 -8.46 -12.05 -14.64
CA GLN A 81 -9.73 -11.59 -15.19
C GLN A 81 -9.65 -10.14 -15.68
N TRP A 82 -8.51 -9.47 -15.52
CA TRP A 82 -8.33 -8.09 -15.98
C TRP A 82 -7.83 -8.11 -17.42
N GLU A 83 -8.53 -7.39 -18.29
CA GLU A 83 -8.24 -7.31 -19.72
C GLU A 83 -7.06 -6.36 -19.99
N ASP A 84 -7.04 -5.20 -19.33
CA ASP A 84 -6.15 -4.09 -19.68
C ASP A 84 -4.82 -4.08 -18.90
N GLY A 85 -4.54 -5.10 -18.09
CA GLY A 85 -3.35 -5.16 -17.24
C GLY A 85 -3.26 -4.08 -16.14
N ILE A 86 -4.22 -3.16 -16.07
CA ILE A 86 -4.29 -2.07 -15.10
C ILE A 86 -5.28 -2.43 -13.98
N LEU A 87 -4.91 -2.10 -12.73
CA LEU A 87 -5.77 -2.31 -11.56
C LEU A 87 -7.06 -1.46 -11.67
N PRO A 88 -8.26 -2.03 -11.44
CA PRO A 88 -9.51 -1.28 -11.59
C PRO A 88 -9.62 -0.01 -10.73
N SER A 89 -8.98 0.03 -9.55
CA SER A 89 -8.95 1.25 -8.73
C SER A 89 -8.15 2.36 -9.42
N VAL A 90 -7.03 2.03 -10.04
CA VAL A 90 -6.21 2.98 -10.80
C VAL A 90 -6.99 3.47 -12.02
N LEU A 91 -7.67 2.57 -12.74
CA LEU A 91 -8.52 2.95 -13.86
C LEU A 91 -9.65 3.89 -13.42
N LYS A 92 -10.27 3.63 -12.27
CA LYS A 92 -11.30 4.50 -11.69
C LYS A 92 -10.75 5.90 -11.38
N ASP A 93 -9.56 5.98 -10.79
CA ASP A 93 -8.91 7.26 -10.46
C ASP A 93 -8.51 8.02 -11.74
N LEU A 94 -7.95 7.33 -12.73
CA LEU A 94 -7.63 7.90 -14.05
C LEU A 94 -8.88 8.44 -14.74
N ASN A 95 -9.99 7.68 -14.72
CA ASN A 95 -11.27 8.12 -15.28
C ASN A 95 -11.83 9.34 -14.54
N ALA A 96 -11.66 9.43 -13.22
CA ALA A 96 -12.08 10.59 -12.45
C ALA A 96 -11.25 11.84 -12.79
N ILE A 97 -9.93 11.69 -12.98
CA ILE A 97 -9.04 12.77 -13.42
C ILE A 97 -9.41 13.19 -14.85
N SER A 98 -9.64 12.24 -15.75
CA SER A 98 -9.98 12.47 -17.15
C SER A 98 -11.25 13.33 -17.32
N LYS A 99 -12.28 13.11 -16.48
CA LYS A 99 -13.50 13.94 -16.49
C LYS A 99 -13.27 15.41 -16.19
N ASN A 100 -12.18 15.75 -15.50
CA ASN A 100 -11.84 17.14 -15.14
C ASN A 100 -10.83 17.78 -16.11
N LEU A 101 -10.42 17.07 -17.17
CA LEU A 101 -9.59 17.65 -18.22
C LEU A 101 -10.47 18.54 -19.11
N LYS A 102 -10.00 19.77 -19.39
CA LYS A 102 -10.57 20.62 -20.45
C LYS A 102 -10.59 19.85 -21.77
N VAL A 103 -11.54 20.16 -22.66
CA VAL A 103 -11.75 19.43 -23.92
C VAL A 103 -10.42 19.18 -24.64
N VAL A 104 -10.06 17.91 -24.74
CA VAL A 104 -8.83 17.47 -25.41
C VAL A 104 -9.22 16.81 -26.72
N LYS A 105 -8.71 17.31 -27.84
CA LYS A 105 -8.79 16.58 -29.11
C LYS A 105 -7.69 15.53 -29.10
N VAL A 106 -8.07 14.26 -29.21
CA VAL A 106 -7.13 13.14 -29.30
C VAL A 106 -7.19 12.58 -30.71
N ALA A 107 -6.05 12.53 -31.41
CA ALA A 107 -5.92 11.94 -32.74
C ALA A 107 -4.90 10.78 -32.69
N THR A 108 -5.37 9.56 -32.89
CA THR A 108 -4.54 8.35 -32.87
C THR A 108 -3.76 8.21 -34.19
N CYS A 109 -2.44 8.05 -34.10
CA CYS A 109 -1.55 7.84 -35.24
C CYS A 109 -1.14 6.35 -35.40
N ASP A 110 -0.96 5.64 -34.27
CA ASP A 110 -0.56 4.23 -34.24
C ASP A 110 -0.93 3.58 -32.89
N ASP A 111 -0.67 2.27 -32.74
CA ASP A 111 -0.82 1.52 -31.50
C ASP A 111 0.02 2.16 -30.38
N GLY A 112 -0.67 2.78 -29.42
CA GLY A 112 -0.06 3.48 -28.29
C GLY A 112 0.49 4.87 -28.62
N ILE A 113 0.27 5.40 -29.83
CA ILE A 113 0.70 6.74 -30.25
C ILE A 113 -0.52 7.59 -30.60
N ALA A 114 -0.72 8.68 -29.85
CA ALA A 114 -1.76 9.65 -30.12
C ALA A 114 -1.25 11.09 -29.93
N GLU A 115 -1.69 11.98 -30.81
CA GLU A 115 -1.60 13.43 -30.63
C GLU A 115 -2.70 13.90 -29.68
N VAL A 116 -2.33 14.77 -28.75
CA VAL A 116 -3.21 15.28 -27.69
C VAL A 116 -3.18 16.80 -27.75
N THR A 117 -4.27 17.43 -28.22
CA THR A 117 -4.39 18.89 -28.34
C THR A 117 -5.36 19.43 -27.29
N ILE A 118 -4.93 20.39 -26.48
CA ILE A 118 -5.79 21.12 -25.53
C ILE A 118 -6.59 22.16 -26.33
N LEU A 119 -7.91 22.11 -26.25
CA LEU A 119 -8.78 23.16 -26.79
C LEU A 119 -9.04 24.17 -25.67
N ASP A 120 -8.53 25.39 -25.82
CA ASP A 120 -8.89 26.52 -24.96
C ASP A 120 -10.03 27.32 -25.62
N ASP A 121 -10.92 27.88 -24.79
CA ASP A 121 -12.12 28.64 -25.21
C ASP A 121 -11.81 29.93 -26.00
N TRP A 122 -10.53 30.28 -26.17
CA TRP A 122 -10.05 31.48 -26.85
C TRP A 122 -9.77 31.29 -28.35
N ASN A 123 -9.98 30.09 -28.90
CA ASN A 123 -9.70 29.75 -30.30
C ASN A 123 -10.97 29.57 -31.17
N ASN A 124 -11.98 30.43 -30.96
CA ASN A 124 -13.09 30.63 -31.90
C ASN A 124 -12.87 31.92 -32.71
#